data_AF-A0A2E4BF24-F1
#
_entry.id   AF-A0A2E4BF24-F1
#
_cell.length_a   1.000
_cell.length_b   1.000
_cell.length_c   1.000
_cell.angle_alpha   90.00
_cell.angle_beta   90.00
_cell.angle_gamma   90.00
#
_symmetry.space_group_name_H-M   'P 1'
#
loop_
_entity.id
_entity.type
_entity.pdbx_description
1 polymer ?
#
loop_
_entity_poly.entity_id
_entity_poly.type
_entity_poly.pdbx_seq_one_letter_code
_entity_poly.pdbx_strand_id
1 'polypeptide(L)'
;MPQLNPEFFLSQVFWLTVSFVFLLLFLWKISLPRIQNALERRENKVNKDLEKAKNFQTEAENLQKHIDEEIHKAKTQAQENMKNSLDVFKKNAEKEISLLDNSLEKKISESSLTIQNSKEDALKNISVEVSQLTALAAEKLTNMKIDEKQLNEEINKIDFNSKDLN
;
A
#
# COMPACT_ATOMS: atom_id res chain seq x y z
N MET A 1 89.32 10.81 69.94
CA MET A 1 88.97 10.99 68.51
C MET A 1 88.25 12.33 68.38
N PRO A 2 88.78 13.32 67.63
CA PRO A 2 88.28 14.71 67.58
C PRO A 2 86.88 14.87 66.93
N GLN A 3 86.21 13.77 66.61
CA GLN A 3 84.90 13.70 65.93
C GLN A 3 83.71 13.64 66.89
N LEU A 4 83.94 13.67 68.21
CA LEU A 4 82.93 13.81 69.26
C LEU A 4 83.12 15.13 70.02
N ASN A 5 83.46 16.20 69.31
CA ASN A 5 83.54 17.54 69.89
C ASN A 5 82.14 18.18 69.84
N PRO A 6 81.49 18.41 71.00
CA PRO A 6 80.11 18.89 71.06
C PRO A 6 79.88 20.29 70.48
N GLU A 7 80.95 21.02 70.22
CA GLU A 7 80.96 22.34 69.59
C GLU A 7 80.38 22.34 68.16
N PHE A 8 80.52 21.25 67.40
CA PHE A 8 80.03 21.15 66.02
C PHE A 8 78.60 20.59 65.89
N PHE A 9 78.04 19.98 66.93
CA PHE A 9 76.69 19.38 66.88
C PHE A 9 75.60 20.42 66.64
N LEU A 10 75.72 21.63 67.21
CA LEU A 10 74.73 22.70 66.98
C LEU A 10 74.67 23.12 65.52
N SER A 11 75.82 23.26 64.86
CA SER A 11 75.89 23.62 63.44
C SER A 11 75.31 22.51 62.54
N GLN A 12 75.62 21.25 62.84
CA GLN A 12 75.08 20.11 62.10
C GLN A 12 73.55 20.00 62.24
N VAL A 13 73.01 20.21 63.45
CA VAL A 13 71.56 20.21 63.71
C VAL A 13 70.88 21.41 63.03
N PHE A 14 71.52 22.59 63.01
CA PHE A 14 71.03 23.75 62.30
C PHE A 14 70.90 23.48 60.79
N TRP A 15 71.96 23.00 60.13
CA TRP A 15 71.93 22.67 58.70
C TRP A 15 71.00 21.51 58.37
N LEU A 16 70.91 20.49 59.25
CA LEU A 16 69.92 19.43 59.13
C LEU A 16 68.50 20.00 59.13
N THR A 17 68.19 20.88 60.07
CA THR A 17 66.86 21.51 60.18
C THR A 17 66.56 22.37 58.95
N VAL A 18 67.51 23.18 58.49
CA VAL A 18 67.35 24.03 57.29
C VAL A 18 67.11 23.17 56.04
N SER A 19 67.91 22.13 55.83
CA SER A 19 67.76 21.23 54.67
C SER A 19 66.46 20.42 54.73
N PHE A 20 66.06 19.98 55.93
CA PHE A 20 64.81 19.26 56.15
C PHE A 20 63.59 20.14 55.89
N VAL A 21 63.58 21.38 56.41
CA VAL A 21 62.49 22.34 56.15
C VAL A 21 62.40 22.67 54.65
N PHE A 22 63.54 22.89 53.99
CA PHE A 22 63.58 23.11 52.55
C PHE A 22 62.97 21.93 51.76
N LEU A 23 63.36 20.70 52.10
CA LEU A 23 62.83 19.50 51.48
C LEU A 23 61.32 19.33 51.77
N LEU A 24 60.87 19.61 52.99
CA LEU A 24 59.47 19.53 53.37
C LEU A 24 58.61 20.54 52.57
N LEU A 25 59.08 21.77 52.41
CA LEU A 25 58.42 22.77 51.58
C LEU A 25 58.39 22.37 50.10
N PHE A 26 59.48 21.77 49.61
CA PHE A 26 59.55 21.26 48.24
C PHE A 26 58.53 20.13 48.00
N LEU A 27 58.46 19.15 48.91
CA LEU A 27 57.47 18.07 48.82
C LEU A 27 56.03 18.60 48.92
N TRP A 28 55.80 19.55 49.83
CA TRP A 28 54.48 20.14 50.01
C TRP A 28 54.02 20.89 48.76
N LYS A 29 54.91 21.68 48.15
CA LYS A 29 54.56 22.53 47.00
C LYS A 29 54.61 21.81 45.65
N ILE A 30 55.36 20.71 45.50
CA ILE A 30 55.53 20.01 44.22
C ILE A 30 54.93 18.59 44.24
N SER A 31 55.30 17.76 45.20
CA SER A 31 54.95 16.33 45.17
C SER A 31 53.47 16.09 45.45
N LEU A 32 52.93 16.71 46.51
CA LEU A 32 51.52 16.59 46.87
C LEU A 32 50.56 17.06 45.76
N PRO A 33 50.71 18.27 45.19
CA PRO A 33 49.79 18.71 44.14
C PRO A 33 49.90 17.85 42.88
N ARG A 34 51.08 17.31 42.53
CA ARG A 34 51.20 16.40 41.37
C ARG A 34 50.42 15.10 41.56
N ILE A 35 50.49 14.50 42.75
CA ILE A 35 49.78 13.26 43.05
C ILE A 35 48.26 13.51 43.06
N GLN A 36 47.82 14.60 43.69
CA GLN A 36 46.40 14.99 43.70
C GLN A 36 45.87 15.21 42.28
N ASN A 37 46.58 16.00 41.46
CA ASN A 37 46.19 16.24 40.07
C ASN A 37 46.11 14.95 39.25
N ALA A 38 47.02 14.00 39.47
CA ALA A 38 47.01 12.73 38.75
C ALA A 38 45.81 11.86 39.14
N LEU A 39 45.46 11.82 40.43
CA LEU A 39 44.30 11.09 40.94
C LEU A 39 43.00 11.71 40.42
N GLU A 40 42.86 13.03 40.55
CA GLU A 40 41.69 13.77 40.08
C GLU A 40 41.49 13.63 38.57
N ARG A 41 42.57 13.68 37.77
CA ARG A 41 42.49 13.43 36.33
C ARG A 41 41.97 12.04 35.99
N ARG A 42 42.40 11.02 36.73
CA ARG A 42 41.95 9.64 36.51
C ARG A 42 40.48 9.49 36.89
N GLU A 43 40.10 9.97 38.06
CA GLU A 43 38.72 9.94 38.54
C GLU A 43 37.78 10.69 37.58
N ASN A 44 38.15 11.92 37.19
CA ASN A 44 37.39 12.70 36.23
C ASN A 44 37.28 12.02 34.86
N LYS A 45 38.33 11.33 34.41
CA LYS A 45 38.29 10.58 33.15
C LYS A 45 37.32 9.40 33.25
N VAL A 46 37.41 8.60 34.32
CA VAL A 46 36.52 7.46 34.54
C VAL A 46 35.07 7.92 34.65
N ASN A 47 34.79 8.96 35.43
CA ASN A 47 33.44 9.51 35.59
C ASN A 47 32.89 10.03 34.25
N LYS A 48 33.69 10.76 33.47
CA LYS A 48 33.29 11.23 32.13
C LYS A 48 33.04 10.09 31.15
N ASP A 49 33.88 9.05 31.18
CA ASP A 49 33.73 7.90 30.29
C ASP A 49 32.48 7.09 30.66
N LEU A 50 32.18 6.93 31.97
CA LEU A 50 30.94 6.31 32.46
C LEU A 50 29.70 7.13 32.10
N GLU A 51 29.75 8.45 32.26
CA GLU A 51 28.65 9.34 31.89
C GLU A 51 28.36 9.26 30.39
N LYS A 52 29.39 9.31 29.55
CA LYS A 52 29.27 9.13 28.10
C LYS A 52 28.68 7.77 27.75
N ALA A 53 29.16 6.70 28.38
CA ALA A 53 28.64 5.35 28.14
C ALA A 53 27.14 5.27 28.50
N LYS A 54 26.74 5.85 29.63
CA LYS A 54 25.33 5.92 30.04
C LYS A 54 24.47 6.75 29.09
N ASN A 55 25.00 7.88 28.62
CA ASN A 55 24.31 8.72 27.64
C ASN A 55 24.13 7.99 26.31
N PHE A 56 25.16 7.31 25.81
CA PHE A 56 25.05 6.49 24.60
C PHE A 56 24.09 5.32 24.76
N GLN A 57 24.08 4.66 25.93
CA GLN A 57 23.09 3.63 26.23
C GLN A 57 21.67 4.19 26.19
N THR A 58 21.44 5.34 26.84
CA THR A 58 20.13 6.00 26.87
C THR A 58 19.68 6.42 25.48
N GLU A 59 20.59 6.97 24.67
CA GLU A 59 20.33 7.36 23.29
C GLU A 59 20.01 6.15 22.41
N ALA A 60 20.73 5.05 22.56
CA ALA A 60 20.47 3.80 21.85
C ALA A 60 19.10 3.20 22.23
N GLU A 61 18.75 3.19 23.53
CA GLU A 61 17.44 2.72 24.01
C GLU A 61 16.30 3.60 23.47
N ASN A 62 16.47 4.92 23.43
CA ASN A 62 15.48 5.84 22.85
C ASN A 62 15.35 5.66 21.34
N LEU A 63 16.47 5.53 20.63
CA LEU A 63 16.48 5.27 19.20
C LEU A 63 15.79 3.94 18.87
N GLN A 64 16.05 2.90 19.65
CA GLN A 64 15.40 1.61 19.48
C GLN A 64 13.88 1.72 19.66
N LYS A 65 13.41 2.41 20.71
CA LYS A 65 11.97 2.66 20.91
C LYS A 65 11.35 3.40 19.73
N HIS A 66 12.01 4.45 19.23
CA HIS A 66 11.51 5.19 18.06
C HIS A 66 11.46 4.32 16.80
N ILE A 67 12.45 3.46 16.58
CA ILE A 67 12.45 2.51 15.45
C ILE A 67 11.28 1.53 15.59
N ASP A 68 11.07 0.97 16.78
CA ASP A 68 9.98 0.03 17.03
C ASP A 68 8.60 0.68 16.83
N GLU A 69 8.42 1.92 17.31
CA GLU A 69 7.21 2.72 17.10
C GLU A 69 6.97 3.02 15.61
N GLU A 70 8.00 3.44 14.88
CA GLU A 70 7.88 3.75 13.45
C GLU A 70 7.62 2.48 12.62
N ILE A 71 8.24 1.35 12.95
CA ILE A 71 7.94 0.06 12.31
C ILE A 71 6.49 -0.35 12.58
N HIS A 72 6.01 -0.20 13.82
CA HIS A 72 4.63 -0.52 14.16
C HIS A 72 3.66 0.37 13.38
N LYS A 73 3.90 1.69 13.37
CA LYS A 73 3.09 2.66 12.63
C LYS A 73 3.09 2.39 11.13
N ALA A 74 4.24 2.11 10.53
CA ALA A 74 4.36 1.76 9.12
C ALA A 74 3.58 0.47 8.78
N LYS A 75 3.63 -0.55 9.66
CA LYS A 75 2.84 -1.78 9.50
C LYS A 75 1.33 -1.49 9.56
N THR A 76 0.88 -0.70 10.54
CA THR A 76 -0.53 -0.32 10.66
C THR A 76 -1.00 0.46 9.43
N GLN A 77 -0.23 1.45 8.98
CA GLN A 77 -0.55 2.23 7.78
C GLN A 77 -0.58 1.37 6.51
N ALA A 78 0.34 0.43 6.37
CA ALA A 78 0.35 -0.50 5.24
C ALA A 78 -0.89 -1.39 5.24
N GLN A 79 -1.28 -1.93 6.41
CA GLN A 79 -2.50 -2.73 6.56
C GLN A 79 -3.77 -1.92 6.25
N GLU A 80 -3.84 -0.69 6.73
CA GLU A 80 -4.96 0.23 6.45
C GLU A 80 -5.04 0.56 4.96
N ASN A 81 -3.92 0.92 4.32
CA ASN A 81 -3.86 1.21 2.89
C ASN A 81 -4.25 -0.01 2.06
N MET A 82 -3.80 -1.21 2.45
CA MET A 82 -4.16 -2.45 1.76
C MET A 82 -5.66 -2.75 1.89
N LYS A 83 -6.23 -2.57 3.08
CA LYS A 83 -7.68 -2.72 3.31
C LYS A 83 -8.48 -1.70 2.49
N ASN A 84 -8.08 -0.43 2.49
CA ASN A 84 -8.74 0.63 1.73
C ASN A 84 -8.66 0.36 0.22
N SER A 85 -7.49 -0.05 -0.27
CA SER A 85 -7.30 -0.40 -1.68
C SER A 85 -8.18 -1.59 -2.08
N LEU A 86 -8.28 -2.61 -1.23
CA LEU A 86 -9.15 -3.76 -1.48
C LEU A 86 -10.63 -3.37 -1.48
N ASP A 87 -11.07 -2.49 -0.58
CA ASP A 87 -12.46 -1.99 -0.55
C ASP A 87 -12.79 -1.18 -1.81
N VAL A 88 -11.89 -0.27 -2.22
CA VAL A 88 -12.03 0.50 -3.47
C VAL A 88 -12.05 -0.43 -4.68
N PHE A 89 -11.17 -1.43 -4.73
CA PHE A 89 -11.13 -2.40 -5.82
C PHE A 89 -12.44 -3.20 -5.90
N LYS A 90 -12.96 -3.69 -4.76
CA LYS A 90 -14.25 -4.39 -4.71
C LYS A 90 -15.40 -3.52 -5.21
N LYS A 91 -15.50 -2.28 -4.73
CA LYS A 91 -16.54 -1.33 -5.17
C LYS A 91 -16.45 -1.03 -6.67
N ASN A 92 -15.24 -0.87 -7.20
CA ASN A 92 -15.04 -0.64 -8.63
C ASN A 92 -15.41 -1.89 -9.45
N ALA A 93 -15.03 -3.09 -9.00
CA ALA A 93 -15.40 -4.33 -9.64
C ALA A 93 -16.93 -4.54 -9.64
N GLU A 94 -17.61 -4.32 -8.51
CA GLU A 94 -19.07 -4.38 -8.42
C GLU A 94 -19.75 -3.37 -9.36
N LYS A 95 -19.21 -2.15 -9.44
CA LYS A 95 -19.71 -1.12 -10.36
C LYS A 95 -19.52 -1.53 -11.82
N GLU A 96 -18.36 -2.05 -12.19
CA GLU A 96 -18.09 -2.52 -13.56
C GLU A 96 -18.98 -3.71 -13.94
N ILE A 97 -19.15 -4.68 -13.03
CA ILE A 97 -20.07 -5.81 -13.23
C ILE A 97 -21.49 -5.30 -13.43
N SER A 98 -21.98 -4.39 -12.58
CA SER A 98 -23.33 -3.82 -12.73
C SER A 98 -23.52 -3.05 -14.05
N LEU A 99 -22.49 -2.32 -14.50
CA LEU A 99 -22.52 -1.65 -15.80
C LEU A 99 -22.53 -2.65 -16.97
N LEU A 100 -21.72 -3.71 -16.86
CA LEU A 100 -21.66 -4.78 -17.85
C LEU A 100 -23.01 -5.50 -17.95
N ASP A 101 -23.61 -5.87 -16.82
CA ASP A 101 -24.93 -6.53 -16.77
C ASP A 101 -26.00 -5.67 -17.44
N ASN A 102 -26.06 -4.38 -17.12
CA ASN A 102 -26.99 -3.44 -17.78
C ASN A 102 -26.75 -3.35 -19.29
N SER A 103 -25.49 -3.37 -19.74
CA SER A 103 -25.15 -3.31 -21.16
C SER A 103 -25.52 -4.61 -21.89
N LEU A 104 -25.34 -5.76 -21.22
CA LEU A 104 -25.71 -7.07 -21.74
C LEU A 104 -27.23 -7.20 -21.84
N GLU A 105 -27.97 -6.77 -20.82
CA GLU A 105 -29.43 -6.78 -20.83
C GLU A 105 -29.99 -5.94 -21.98
N LYS A 106 -29.47 -4.72 -22.20
CA LYS A 106 -29.82 -3.90 -23.36
C LYS A 106 -29.52 -4.61 -24.68
N LYS A 107 -28.32 -5.19 -24.81
CA LYS A 107 -27.92 -5.86 -26.05
C LYS A 107 -28.73 -7.12 -26.34
N ILE A 108 -29.13 -7.86 -25.31
CA ILE A 108 -30.05 -8.99 -25.43
C ILE A 108 -31.41 -8.48 -25.90
N SER A 109 -31.95 -7.43 -25.29
CA SER A 109 -33.24 -6.84 -25.68
C SER A 109 -33.25 -6.35 -27.14
N GLU A 110 -32.21 -5.62 -27.56
CA GLU A 110 -32.03 -5.15 -28.94
C GLU A 110 -31.93 -6.32 -29.93
N SER A 111 -31.18 -7.37 -29.57
CA SER A 111 -31.03 -8.57 -30.40
C SER A 111 -32.34 -9.34 -30.51
N SER A 112 -33.10 -9.49 -29.42
CA SER A 112 -34.43 -10.11 -29.41
C SER A 112 -35.41 -9.35 -30.30
N LEU A 113 -35.41 -8.00 -30.24
CA LEU A 113 -36.23 -7.17 -31.12
C LEU A 113 -35.85 -7.36 -32.59
N THR A 114 -34.54 -7.38 -32.88
CA THR A 114 -34.03 -7.59 -34.24
C THR A 114 -34.41 -8.96 -34.79
N ILE A 115 -34.32 -10.01 -33.97
CA ILE A 115 -34.76 -11.36 -34.34
C ILE A 115 -36.26 -11.39 -34.62
N GLN A 116 -37.07 -10.72 -33.79
CA GLN A 116 -38.51 -10.68 -33.97
C GLN A 116 -38.91 -9.94 -35.26
N ASN A 117 -38.30 -8.78 -35.52
CA ASN A 117 -38.51 -8.05 -36.78
C ASN A 117 -38.08 -8.89 -37.99
N SER A 118 -36.90 -9.53 -37.92
CA SER A 118 -36.41 -10.40 -39.00
C SER A 118 -37.33 -11.59 -39.25
N LYS A 119 -37.93 -12.16 -38.19
CA LYS A 119 -38.93 -13.24 -38.30
C LYS A 119 -40.20 -12.74 -38.97
N GLU A 120 -40.72 -11.57 -38.59
CA GLU A 120 -41.91 -10.98 -39.21
C GLU A 120 -41.68 -10.67 -40.70
N ASP A 121 -40.52 -10.11 -41.04
CA ASP A 121 -40.14 -9.82 -42.42
C ASP A 121 -39.98 -11.10 -43.25
N ALA A 122 -39.35 -12.14 -42.69
CA ALA A 122 -39.25 -13.45 -43.34
C ALA A 122 -40.63 -14.09 -43.58
N LEU A 123 -41.55 -14.02 -42.60
CA LEU A 123 -42.91 -14.52 -42.75
C LEU A 123 -43.68 -13.76 -43.85
N LYS A 124 -43.56 -12.42 -43.91
CA LYS A 124 -44.15 -11.62 -44.98
C LYS A 124 -43.61 -12.02 -46.36
N ASN A 125 -42.29 -12.19 -46.47
CA ASN A 125 -41.66 -12.60 -47.72
C ASN A 125 -42.12 -14.00 -48.16
N ILE A 126 -42.24 -14.95 -47.24
CA ILE A 126 -42.79 -16.29 -47.52
C ILE A 126 -44.23 -16.18 -48.01
N SER A 127 -45.10 -15.39 -47.36
CA SER A 127 -46.49 -15.23 -47.81
C SER A 127 -46.59 -14.65 -49.23
N VAL A 128 -45.72 -13.69 -49.57
CA VAL A 128 -45.64 -13.12 -50.92
C VAL A 128 -45.16 -14.15 -51.94
N GLU A 129 -44.07 -14.88 -51.64
CA GLU A 129 -43.55 -15.93 -52.53
C GLU A 129 -44.56 -17.07 -52.72
N VAL A 130 -45.24 -17.50 -51.65
CA VAL A 130 -46.28 -18.54 -51.71
C VAL A 130 -47.45 -18.07 -52.57
N SER A 131 -47.93 -16.84 -52.39
CA SER A 131 -49.00 -16.26 -53.23
C SER A 131 -48.61 -16.26 -54.71
N GLN A 132 -47.37 -15.86 -55.04
CA GLN A 132 -46.86 -15.90 -56.41
C GLN A 132 -46.74 -17.33 -56.95
N LEU A 133 -46.24 -18.27 -56.15
CA LEU A 133 -46.12 -19.68 -56.55
C LEU A 133 -47.49 -20.32 -56.78
N THR A 134 -48.47 -20.03 -55.92
CA THR A 134 -49.86 -20.50 -56.06
C THR A 134 -50.54 -19.89 -57.29
N ALA A 135 -50.30 -18.61 -57.58
CA ALA A 135 -50.76 -17.97 -58.82
C ALA A 135 -50.22 -18.70 -60.06
N LEU A 136 -48.91 -18.93 -60.11
CA LEU A 136 -48.24 -19.63 -61.21
C LEU A 136 -48.72 -21.09 -61.35
N ALA A 137 -48.94 -21.79 -60.23
CA ALA A 137 -49.44 -23.15 -60.23
C ALA A 137 -50.90 -23.23 -60.73
N ALA A 138 -51.76 -22.30 -60.28
CA ALA A 138 -53.13 -22.20 -60.75
C ALA A 138 -53.22 -21.85 -62.24
N GLU A 139 -52.35 -20.95 -62.72
CA GLU A 139 -52.27 -20.59 -64.14
C GLU A 139 -51.83 -21.78 -65.01
N LYS A 140 -50.85 -22.57 -64.55
CA LYS A 140 -50.42 -23.82 -65.22
C LYS A 140 -51.47 -24.92 -65.22
N LEU A 141 -52.29 -25.02 -64.16
CA LEU A 141 -53.31 -26.08 -64.03
C LEU A 141 -54.62 -25.75 -64.76
N THR A 142 -54.99 -24.47 -64.88
CA THR A 142 -56.28 -24.04 -65.44
C THR A 142 -56.20 -23.53 -66.87
N ASN A 143 -54.98 -23.24 -67.38
CA ASN A 143 -54.73 -22.76 -68.74
C ASN A 143 -55.56 -21.50 -69.13
N MET A 144 -55.99 -20.73 -68.12
CA MET A 144 -56.64 -19.42 -68.23
C MET A 144 -55.88 -18.41 -67.37
N LYS A 145 -55.61 -17.22 -67.92
CA LYS A 145 -54.99 -16.09 -67.21
C LYS A 145 -55.94 -15.59 -66.12
N ILE A 146 -55.57 -15.75 -64.86
CA ILE A 146 -56.31 -15.20 -63.72
C ILE A 146 -55.68 -13.84 -63.36
N ASP A 147 -56.51 -12.80 -63.26
CA ASP A 147 -56.11 -11.42 -63.02
C ASP A 147 -55.61 -11.22 -61.56
N GLU A 148 -54.40 -10.67 -61.40
CA GLU A 148 -53.67 -10.52 -60.12
C GLU A 148 -54.46 -9.77 -59.02
N LYS A 149 -55.49 -9.00 -59.40
CA LYS A 149 -56.34 -8.26 -58.47
C LYS A 149 -57.35 -9.13 -57.72
N GLN A 150 -57.87 -10.21 -58.33
CA GLN A 150 -58.84 -11.10 -57.67
C GLN A 150 -58.18 -12.10 -56.73
N LEU A 151 -56.93 -12.50 -57.02
CA LEU A 151 -56.17 -13.43 -56.18
C LEU A 151 -55.75 -12.78 -54.85
N ASN A 152 -55.34 -11.51 -54.87
CA ASN A 152 -54.98 -10.78 -53.65
C ASN A 152 -56.19 -10.50 -52.73
N GLU A 153 -57.42 -10.42 -53.26
CA GLU A 153 -58.63 -10.29 -52.43
C GLU A 153 -59.02 -11.60 -51.75
N GLU A 154 -58.92 -12.75 -52.44
CA GLU A 154 -59.24 -14.06 -51.85
C GLU A 154 -58.17 -14.55 -50.86
N ILE A 155 -56.89 -14.27 -51.10
CA ILE A 155 -55.81 -14.62 -50.16
C ILE A 155 -55.93 -13.83 -48.84
N ASN A 156 -56.32 -12.55 -48.91
CA ASN A 156 -56.57 -11.75 -47.70
C ASN A 156 -57.80 -12.24 -46.89
N LYS A 157 -58.80 -12.84 -47.53
CA LYS A 157 -59.94 -13.47 -46.80
C LYS A 157 -59.53 -14.73 -46.05
N ILE A 158 -58.55 -15.49 -46.56
CA ILE A 158 -58.03 -16.69 -45.88
C ILE A 158 -57.23 -16.30 -44.63
N ASP A 159 -56.48 -15.20 -44.68
CA ASP A 159 -55.67 -14.72 -43.54
C ASP A 159 -56.54 -14.21 -42.36
N PHE A 160 -57.71 -13.60 -42.65
CA PHE A 160 -58.65 -13.16 -41.62
C PHE A 160 -59.40 -14.31 -40.90
N ASN A 161 -59.52 -15.49 -41.50
CA ASN A 161 -60.27 -16.61 -40.91
C ASN A 161 -59.44 -17.46 -39.92
N SER A 162 -58.12 -17.23 -39.83
CA SER A 162 -57.26 -17.91 -38.85
C SER A 162 -57.29 -17.24 -37.46
N LYS A 163 -57.90 -16.05 -37.34
CA LYS A 163 -58.00 -15.29 -36.09
C LYS A 163 -59.15 -15.72 -35.17
N ASP A 164 -60.03 -16.62 -35.64
CA ASP A 164 -61.19 -17.15 -34.89
C ASP A 164 -60.99 -18.56 -34.31
N LEU A 165 -59.79 -19.14 -34.43
CA LEU A 165 -59.45 -20.41 -33.78
C LEU A 165 -58.54 -20.16 -32.58
N ASN A 166 -59.20 -19.89 -31.45
CA ASN A 166 -58.72 -20.05 -30.08
C ASN A 166 -57.83 -21.30 -29.90
#